data_AF-A0A7S3U6G5-F1
#
_entry.id   AF-A0A7S3U6G5-F1
#
_cell.length_a   1.000
_cell.length_b   1.000
_cell.length_c   1.000
_cell.angle_alpha   90.00
_cell.angle_beta   90.00
_cell.angle_gamma   90.00
#
_symmetry.space_group_name_H-M   'P 1'
#
loop_
_entity.id
_entity.type
_entity.pdbx_description
1 polymer ?
#
loop_
_entity_poly.entity_id
_entity_poly.type
_entity_poly.pdbx_seq_one_letter_code
_entity_poly.pdbx_strand_id
1 'polypeptide(L)'
;RKAEAARGTKPDAGDAAGGQELETNGTNGDDDEVVTKVIDGAPNRAGDSTWLAEIYVPRPKPQRAGTICVRGPLRFGRNLAESDATRLTAGYKKGGYKEVQEVRNLLRIEAR
;
A
#
# COMPACT_ATOMS: atom_id res chain seq x y z
N ARG A 1 -17.38 20.17 -54.76
CA ARG A 1 -18.61 20.03 -53.94
C ARG A 1 -18.19 19.20 -52.73
N LYS A 2 -17.70 19.74 -51.61
CA LYS A 2 -18.33 20.53 -50.50
C LYS A 2 -19.48 19.80 -49.77
N ALA A 3 -19.46 19.93 -48.43
CA ALA A 3 -20.27 19.37 -47.33
C ALA A 3 -19.61 18.14 -46.66
N GLU A 4 -18.98 18.16 -45.48
CA GLU A 4 -19.08 18.94 -44.22
C GLU A 4 -20.30 18.63 -43.33
N ALA A 5 -20.00 18.44 -42.02
CA ALA A 5 -20.87 18.41 -40.82
C ALA A 5 -21.62 17.09 -40.51
N ALA A 6 -21.78 16.60 -39.26
CA ALA A 6 -21.41 17.10 -37.93
C ALA A 6 -21.86 16.10 -36.83
N ARG A 7 -21.20 16.19 -35.66
CA ARG A 7 -21.74 16.05 -34.28
C ARG A 7 -22.16 14.68 -33.73
N GLY A 8 -21.51 14.31 -32.62
CA GLY A 8 -21.98 13.29 -31.69
C GLY A 8 -21.21 13.30 -30.36
N THR A 9 -21.06 14.45 -29.72
CA THR A 9 -20.62 14.54 -28.32
C THR A 9 -21.86 14.55 -27.43
N LYS A 10 -21.97 13.59 -26.51
CA LYS A 10 -22.73 13.78 -25.27
C LYS A 10 -21.90 13.31 -24.06
N PRO A 11 -21.89 14.10 -22.98
CA PRO A 11 -21.25 13.77 -21.71
C PRO A 11 -22.22 12.94 -20.86
N ASP A 12 -21.70 12.08 -19.97
CA ASP A 12 -22.43 11.74 -18.75
C ASP A 12 -21.47 11.77 -17.56
N ALA A 13 -21.72 12.76 -16.72
CA ALA A 13 -21.07 12.98 -15.45
C ALA A 13 -21.72 12.03 -14.43
N GLY A 14 -21.05 10.91 -14.16
CA GLY A 14 -21.34 10.05 -13.01
C GLY A 14 -20.54 10.53 -11.81
N ASP A 15 -21.13 11.46 -11.07
CA ASP A 15 -20.71 11.89 -9.74
C ASP A 15 -20.76 10.69 -8.77
N ALA A 16 -19.59 10.25 -8.30
CA ALA A 16 -19.48 9.34 -7.17
C ALA A 16 -18.56 9.97 -6.13
N ALA A 17 -19.10 11.00 -5.47
CA ALA A 17 -18.66 11.46 -4.17
C ALA A 17 -18.83 10.33 -3.14
N GLY A 18 -17.82 9.45 -3.07
CA GLY A 18 -17.67 8.46 -2.01
C GLY A 18 -16.55 8.89 -1.08
N GLY A 19 -16.81 9.93 -0.28
CA GLY A 19 -15.97 10.24 0.87
C GLY A 19 -16.02 9.07 1.85
N GLN A 20 -14.93 8.31 1.93
CA GLN A 20 -14.63 7.53 3.11
C GLN A 20 -13.50 8.26 3.83
N GLU A 21 -13.92 9.01 4.85
CA GLU A 21 -13.09 9.43 5.96
C GLU A 21 -12.38 8.18 6.47
N LEU A 22 -11.11 8.03 6.10
CA LEU A 22 -10.26 7.02 6.74
C LEU A 22 -9.95 7.57 8.12
N GLU A 23 -10.72 7.07 9.08
CA GLU A 23 -10.49 7.22 10.50
C GLU A 23 -9.01 6.99 10.81
N THR A 24 -8.33 8.07 11.21
CA THR A 24 -7.00 8.04 11.77
C THR A 24 -7.08 7.43 13.16
N ASN A 25 -6.95 6.11 13.24
CA ASN A 25 -6.91 5.39 14.50
C ASN A 25 -5.47 4.97 14.82
N GLY A 26 -4.90 5.53 15.89
CA GLY A 26 -3.85 4.84 16.66
C GLY A 26 -2.47 5.51 16.80
N THR A 27 -2.40 6.56 17.63
CA THR A 27 -1.43 6.77 18.73
C THR A 27 0.08 7.00 18.46
N ASN A 28 0.50 8.22 18.82
CA ASN A 28 1.84 8.72 19.20
C ASN A 28 2.93 7.72 19.63
N GLY A 29 4.13 7.92 19.08
CA GLY A 29 5.41 7.54 19.68
C GLY A 29 6.59 8.11 18.88
N ASP A 30 7.39 8.96 19.49
CA ASP A 30 8.54 9.71 18.95
C ASP A 30 9.72 8.79 18.53
N ASP A 31 9.51 7.93 17.55
CA ASP A 31 10.46 6.94 17.02
C ASP A 31 10.46 7.03 15.50
N ASP A 32 11.59 7.39 14.86
CA ASP A 32 11.87 7.32 13.41
C ASP A 32 10.65 6.94 12.54
N GLU A 33 9.73 7.89 12.36
CA GLU A 33 8.34 7.64 11.98
C GLU A 33 8.26 7.19 10.51
N VAL A 34 8.36 5.89 10.29
CA VAL A 34 8.15 5.27 8.98
C VAL A 34 6.68 5.18 8.68
N VAL A 35 6.30 5.66 7.49
CA VAL A 35 4.90 5.65 7.06
C VAL A 35 4.50 4.23 6.69
N THR A 36 3.41 3.72 7.25
CA THR A 36 2.77 2.48 6.80
C THR A 36 1.39 2.73 6.22
N LYS A 37 1.00 1.89 5.26
CA LYS A 37 -0.32 1.91 4.63
C LYS A 37 -0.78 0.49 4.36
N VAL A 38 -2.07 0.24 4.48
CA VAL A 38 -2.70 -0.98 3.95
C VAL A 38 -3.52 -0.57 2.74
N ILE A 39 -3.22 -1.18 1.60
CA ILE A 39 -3.85 -0.86 0.32
C ILE A 39 -4.58 -2.09 -0.23
N ASP A 40 -5.54 -1.84 -1.12
CA ASP A 40 -6.18 -2.90 -1.88
C ASP A 40 -5.19 -3.54 -2.85
N GLY A 41 -5.14 -4.86 -2.82
CA GLY A 41 -4.33 -5.70 -3.70
C GLY A 41 -5.10 -6.09 -4.98
N ALA A 42 -4.40 -6.79 -5.87
CA ALA A 42 -5.03 -7.34 -7.06
C ALA A 42 -6.04 -8.44 -6.67
N PRO A 43 -7.29 -8.42 -7.19
CA PRO A 43 -8.24 -9.48 -6.94
C PRO A 43 -7.67 -10.85 -7.30
N ASN A 44 -8.04 -11.89 -6.55
CA ASN A 44 -7.62 -13.26 -6.87
C ASN A 44 -8.35 -13.76 -8.14
N ARG A 45 -8.04 -14.99 -8.58
CA ARG A 45 -8.70 -15.60 -9.75
C ARG A 45 -10.22 -15.82 -9.56
N ALA A 46 -10.69 -15.92 -8.32
CA ALA A 46 -12.11 -16.04 -7.99
C ALA A 46 -12.83 -14.67 -7.93
N GLY A 47 -12.09 -13.56 -8.00
CA GLY A 47 -12.61 -12.19 -7.87
C GLY A 47 -12.63 -11.66 -6.44
N ASP A 48 -12.13 -12.40 -5.46
CA ASP A 48 -12.07 -11.95 -4.07
C ASP A 48 -11.06 -10.81 -3.90
N SER A 49 -11.44 -9.81 -3.11
CA SER A 49 -10.56 -8.72 -2.70
C SER A 49 -9.35 -9.25 -1.93
N THR A 50 -8.22 -8.58 -2.12
CA THR A 50 -6.99 -8.87 -1.39
C THR A 50 -6.42 -7.56 -0.85
N TRP A 51 -5.51 -7.66 0.12
CA TRP A 51 -4.88 -6.51 0.76
C TRP A 51 -3.37 -6.67 0.82
N LEU A 52 -2.67 -5.55 0.80
CA LEU A 52 -1.21 -5.45 0.88
C LEU A 52 -0.80 -4.48 1.96
N ALA A 53 0.21 -4.86 2.74
CA ALA A 53 0.94 -3.94 3.60
C ALA A 53 2.02 -3.20 2.80
N GLU A 54 2.09 -1.88 2.93
CA GLU A 54 3.18 -1.04 2.43
C GLU A 54 3.86 -0.32 3.60
N ILE A 55 5.20 -0.32 3.61
CA ILE A 55 6.01 0.50 4.52
C ILE A 55 6.98 1.34 3.71
N TYR A 56 7.09 2.63 4.05
CA TYR A 56 7.98 3.59 3.41
C TYR A 56 9.16 3.87 4.33
N VAL A 57 10.30 3.28 3.99
CA VAL A 57 11.53 3.35 4.80
C VAL A 57 12.59 4.20 4.10
N PRO A 58 13.42 4.98 4.82
CA PRO A 58 14.49 5.74 4.20
C PRO A 58 15.54 4.82 3.56
N ARG A 59 16.13 5.27 2.46
CA ARG A 59 17.20 4.55 1.76
C ARG A 59 18.45 4.45 2.63
N PRO A 60 19.06 3.26 2.74
CA PRO A 60 20.32 3.12 3.46
C PRO A 60 21.45 3.86 2.72
N LYS A 61 22.35 4.52 3.47
CA LYS A 61 23.57 5.12 2.92
C LYS A 61 24.49 4.01 2.34
N PRO A 62 25.27 4.27 1.28
CA PRO A 62 25.55 5.57 0.64
C PRO A 62 24.56 5.98 -0.46
N GLN A 63 23.39 5.35 -0.56
CA GLN A 63 22.42 5.69 -1.60
C GLN A 63 21.89 7.13 -1.44
N ARG A 64 21.43 7.71 -2.55
CA ARG A 64 20.80 9.05 -2.55
C ARG A 64 19.62 9.07 -1.57
N ALA A 65 19.51 10.17 -0.82
CA ALA A 65 18.40 10.39 0.10
C ALA A 65 17.05 10.22 -0.61
N GLY A 66 16.12 9.56 0.06
CA GLY A 66 14.78 9.23 -0.44
C GLY A 66 14.20 8.05 0.33
N THR A 67 12.96 7.67 -0.01
CA THR A 67 12.28 6.53 0.58
C THR A 67 12.23 5.34 -0.38
N ILE A 68 12.10 4.14 0.17
CA ILE A 68 11.81 2.87 -0.51
C ILE A 68 10.48 2.38 0.04
N CYS A 69 9.56 2.03 -0.85
CA CYS A 69 8.36 1.28 -0.49
C CYS A 69 8.70 -0.22 -0.44
N VAL A 70 8.54 -0.83 0.73
CA VAL A 70 8.59 -2.29 0.88
C VAL A 70 7.17 -2.81 0.99
N ARG A 71 6.81 -3.76 0.13
CA ARG A 71 5.48 -4.38 0.09
C ARG A 71 5.51 -5.75 0.76
N GLY A 72 4.50 -6.02 1.58
CA GLY A 72 4.20 -7.33 2.14
C GLY A 72 3.58 -8.28 1.11
N PRO A 73 3.29 -9.54 1.51
CA PRO A 73 2.55 -10.48 0.68
C PRO A 73 1.08 -10.09 0.52
N LEU A 74 0.43 -10.60 -0.53
CA LEU A 74 -1.03 -10.49 -0.69
C LEU A 74 -1.73 -11.29 0.40
N ARG A 75 -2.66 -10.67 1.11
CA ARG A 75 -3.51 -11.30 2.13
C ARG A 75 -4.97 -11.28 1.71
N PHE A 76 -5.71 -12.33 2.05
CA PHE A 76 -7.17 -12.40 1.92
C PHE A 76 -7.91 -11.76 3.11
N GLY A 77 -7.20 -11.28 4.12
CA GLY A 77 -7.78 -10.57 5.25
C GLY A 77 -7.06 -9.24 5.43
N ARG A 78 -7.82 -8.15 5.50
CA ARG A 78 -7.27 -6.80 5.78
C ARG A 78 -6.51 -6.76 7.10
N ASN A 79 -7.05 -7.42 8.13
CA ASN A 79 -6.42 -7.58 9.44
C ASN A 79 -5.05 -8.29 9.39
N LEU A 80 -4.88 -9.26 8.47
CA LEU A 80 -3.58 -9.90 8.26
C LEU A 80 -2.58 -8.93 7.64
N ALA A 81 -3.02 -8.11 6.68
CA ALA A 81 -2.18 -7.06 6.11
C ALA A 81 -1.83 -5.97 7.13
N GLU A 82 -2.73 -5.61 8.05
CA GLU A 82 -2.46 -4.69 9.17
C GLU A 82 -1.42 -5.26 10.15
N SER A 83 -1.52 -6.56 10.46
CA SER A 83 -0.53 -7.27 11.27
C SER A 83 0.84 -7.31 10.58
N ASP A 84 0.85 -7.56 9.27
CA ASP A 84 2.07 -7.51 8.45
C ASP A 84 2.72 -6.10 8.49
N ALA A 85 1.93 -5.03 8.35
CA ALA A 85 2.42 -3.65 8.46
C ALA A 85 3.05 -3.36 9.83
N THR A 86 2.42 -3.86 10.90
CA THR A 86 2.95 -3.75 12.28
C THR A 86 4.27 -4.48 12.42
N ARG A 87 4.38 -5.70 11.89
CA ARG A 87 5.63 -6.50 11.93
C ARG A 87 6.74 -5.85 11.10
N LEU A 88 6.42 -5.30 9.94
CA LEU A 88 7.38 -4.56 9.10
C LEU A 88 7.91 -3.32 9.83
N THR A 89 7.03 -2.59 10.53
CA THR A 89 7.41 -1.43 11.35
C THR A 89 8.32 -1.84 12.51
N ALA A 90 7.97 -2.91 13.22
CA ALA A 90 8.79 -3.45 14.29
C ALA A 90 10.18 -3.90 13.77
N GLY A 91 10.24 -4.51 12.59
CA GLY A 91 11.49 -4.84 11.91
C GLY A 91 12.34 -3.59 11.66
N TYR A 92 11.74 -2.52 11.14
CA TYR A 92 12.44 -1.27 10.92
C TYR A 92 13.01 -0.68 12.21
N LYS A 93 12.20 -0.61 13.28
CA LYS A 93 12.66 -0.11 14.59
C LYS A 93 13.80 -0.95 15.18
N LYS A 94 13.82 -2.26 14.90
CA LYS A 94 14.84 -3.18 15.41
C LYS A 94 16.18 -3.10 14.67
N GLY A 95 16.18 -2.99 13.35
CA GLY A 95 17.41 -3.12 12.55
C GLY A 95 17.41 -2.37 11.23
N GLY A 96 16.50 -1.40 11.07
CA GLY A 96 16.35 -0.59 9.87
C GLY A 96 15.96 -1.42 8.64
N TYR A 97 16.40 -0.96 7.46
CA TYR A 97 16.03 -1.56 6.18
C TYR A 97 16.34 -3.06 6.07
N LYS A 98 17.47 -3.52 6.63
CA LYS A 98 17.89 -4.92 6.53
C LYS A 98 16.88 -5.85 7.22
N GLU A 99 16.51 -5.53 8.45
CA GLU A 99 15.55 -6.31 9.22
C GLU A 99 14.16 -6.29 8.57
N VAL A 100 13.74 -5.16 7.97
CA VAL A 100 12.48 -5.09 7.20
C VAL A 100 12.47 -6.10 6.05
N GLN A 101 13.59 -6.29 5.35
CA GLN A 101 13.69 -7.28 4.27
C GLN A 101 13.61 -8.71 4.80
N GLU A 102 14.21 -8.99 5.96
CA GLU A 102 14.13 -10.29 6.63
C GLU A 102 12.69 -10.60 7.05
N VAL A 103 12.02 -9.66 7.72
CA VAL A 103 10.60 -9.77 8.08
C VAL A 103 9.75 -9.99 6.83
N ARG A 104 9.93 -9.18 5.77
CA ARG A 104 9.18 -9.36 4.51
C ARG A 104 9.36 -10.77 3.95
N ASN A 105 10.57 -11.33 3.98
CA ASN A 105 10.83 -12.67 3.47
C ASN A 105 10.13 -13.74 4.32
N LEU A 106 10.11 -13.60 5.65
CA LEU A 106 9.35 -14.48 6.55
C LEU A 106 7.84 -14.42 6.25
N LEU A 107 7.29 -13.21 6.12
CA LEU A 107 5.87 -13.01 5.77
C LEU A 107 5.50 -13.67 4.45
N ARG A 108 6.40 -13.62 3.45
CA ARG A 108 6.20 -14.29 2.16
C ARG A 108 6.18 -15.81 2.25
N ILE A 109 6.92 -16.40 3.19
CA ILE A 109 6.91 -17.85 3.42
C ILE A 109 5.61 -18.24 4.13
N GLU A 110 5.17 -17.47 5.13
CA GLU A 110 3.92 -17.69 5.86
C GLU A 110 2.65 -17.52 5.01
N ALA A 111 2.74 -16.76 3.91
CA ALA A 111 1.63 -16.51 3.00
C ALA A 111 1.50 -17.53 1.85
N ARG A 112 2.45 -18.47 1.75
CA ARG A 112 2.37 -19.58 0.78
C ARG A 112 1.49 -20.69 1.33
#